data_AF-A0A498QSR5-F1
#
_entry.id   AF-A0A498QSR5-F1
#
_cell.length_a   1.000
_cell.length_b   1.000
_cell.length_c   1.000
_cell.angle_alpha   90.00
_cell.angle_beta   90.00
_cell.angle_gamma   90.00
#
_symmetry.space_group_name_H-M   'P 1'
#
loop_
_entity.id
_entity.type
_entity.pdbx_description
1 polymer ?
#
loop_
_entity_poly.entity_id
_entity_poly.type
_entity_poly.pdbx_seq_one_letter_code
_entity_poly.pdbx_strand_id
1 'polypeptide(L)'
;MTQDVDPAVVAEVGRVYGKVYDAAAAAVQHLAGVLKGSAGMGGTDTGAHSWSLKYDALVGGHAGGAGLMEAATATIMGAAQCSDLLATTAVNHQNADQHSAMNNAGAPAFPPTAKPMFLVPAIPSAEGGHGDVPGWWHTIQAYVQGELWPNGHQDKLRAAADAWHAAARELRSAADIANDGVIESIRVQKSPEFPVVATNCTMVRDSLKSVADGFDAAGSACSDYAHAIDDAHSKILHEMAELGATVAVTEVVAAVLIPFTAAFSEGVSKVVDVARLTATGARIATIIREFRVAAEASSLPTVSALGNAVRCCRTSHS
;
A
#
# COMPACT_ATOMS: atom_id res chain seq x y z
N MET A 1 23.46 -47.37 6.81
CA MET A 1 23.18 -46.22 7.68
C MET A 1 22.09 -45.43 7.01
N THR A 2 20.89 -45.41 7.57
CA THR A 2 19.85 -44.48 7.15
C THR A 2 20.26 -43.14 7.72
N GLN A 3 20.60 -42.16 6.88
CA GLN A 3 20.98 -40.82 7.35
C GLN A 3 19.72 -40.20 7.97
N ASP A 4 19.79 -39.78 9.23
CA ASP A 4 18.62 -39.26 9.97
C ASP A 4 18.22 -37.85 9.49
N VAL A 5 19.15 -37.14 8.84
CA VAL A 5 18.95 -35.83 8.21
C VAL A 5 19.59 -35.85 6.82
N ASP A 6 18.93 -35.26 5.83
CA ASP A 6 19.48 -35.04 4.49
C ASP A 6 19.92 -33.57 4.35
N PRO A 7 21.23 -33.26 4.47
CA PRO A 7 21.75 -31.91 4.33
C PRO A 7 21.42 -31.23 2.99
N ALA A 8 21.29 -32.01 1.91
CA ALA A 8 21.01 -31.45 0.58
C ALA A 8 19.58 -30.94 0.49
N VAL A 9 18.62 -31.66 1.08
CA VAL A 9 17.21 -31.20 1.22
C VAL A 9 17.15 -29.95 2.08
N VAL A 10 17.82 -29.94 3.23
CA VAL A 10 17.85 -28.76 4.12
C VAL A 10 18.44 -27.53 3.41
N ALA A 11 19.54 -27.71 2.66
CA ALA A 11 20.15 -26.64 1.88
C ALA A 11 19.24 -26.15 0.73
N GLU A 12 18.48 -27.05 0.09
CA GLU A 12 17.49 -26.67 -0.93
C GLU A 12 16.43 -25.76 -0.34
N VAL A 13 15.84 -26.13 0.80
CA VAL A 13 14.82 -25.29 1.45
C VAL A 13 15.40 -23.95 1.90
N GLY A 14 16.64 -23.92 2.39
CA GLY A 14 17.35 -22.67 2.65
C GLY A 14 17.42 -21.77 1.41
N ARG A 15 17.78 -22.33 0.25
CA ARG A 15 17.78 -21.60 -1.04
C ARG A 15 16.39 -21.16 -1.49
N VAL A 16 15.35 -21.96 -1.23
CA VAL A 16 13.95 -21.57 -1.49
C VAL A 16 13.58 -20.33 -0.67
N TYR A 17 13.83 -20.32 0.64
CA TYR A 17 13.58 -19.13 1.47
C TYR A 17 14.46 -17.94 1.09
N GLY A 18 15.66 -18.19 0.56
CA GLY A 18 16.48 -17.15 -0.06
C GLY A 18 15.79 -16.48 -1.26
N LYS A 19 15.11 -17.25 -2.11
CA LYS A 19 14.30 -16.72 -3.23
C LYS A 19 13.06 -15.97 -2.74
N VAL A 20 12.42 -16.46 -1.68
CA VAL A 20 11.28 -15.78 -1.03
C VAL A 20 11.71 -14.39 -0.53
N TYR A 21 12.86 -14.30 0.15
CA TYR A 21 13.45 -13.03 0.57
C TYR A 21 13.66 -12.10 -0.63
N ASP A 22 14.34 -12.57 -1.70
CA ASP A 22 14.69 -11.73 -2.84
C ASP A 22 13.42 -11.20 -3.55
N ALA A 23 12.41 -12.06 -3.74
CA ALA A 23 11.15 -11.71 -4.37
C ALA A 23 10.33 -10.70 -3.54
N ALA A 24 10.18 -10.94 -2.23
CA ALA A 24 9.44 -10.05 -1.35
C ALA A 24 10.14 -8.69 -1.18
N ALA A 25 11.48 -8.69 -1.07
CA ALA A 25 12.26 -7.46 -0.99
C ALA A 25 12.11 -6.60 -2.26
N ALA A 26 12.15 -7.23 -3.45
CA ALA A 26 11.95 -6.53 -4.72
C ALA A 26 10.55 -5.90 -4.81
N ALA A 27 9.50 -6.64 -4.44
CA ALA A 27 8.12 -6.16 -4.43
C ALA A 27 7.95 -4.92 -3.54
N VAL A 28 8.47 -4.97 -2.32
CA VAL A 28 8.37 -3.85 -1.36
C VAL A 28 9.23 -2.66 -1.79
N GLN A 29 10.40 -2.87 -2.39
CA GLN A 29 11.22 -1.78 -2.94
C GLN A 29 10.52 -1.06 -4.10
N HIS A 30 9.92 -1.82 -5.02
CA HIS A 30 9.19 -1.25 -6.15
C HIS A 30 7.99 -0.43 -5.66
N LEU A 31 7.18 -1.01 -4.76
CA LEU A 31 6.08 -0.31 -4.11
C LEU A 31 6.53 0.99 -3.44
N ALA A 32 7.58 0.94 -2.62
CA ALA A 32 8.11 2.11 -1.93
C ALA A 32 8.56 3.20 -2.91
N GLY A 33 9.09 2.83 -4.07
CA GLY A 33 9.43 3.77 -5.14
C GLY A 33 8.21 4.53 -5.67
N VAL A 34 7.12 3.82 -5.96
CA VAL A 34 5.87 4.43 -6.43
C VAL A 34 5.26 5.33 -5.35
N LEU A 35 5.16 4.85 -4.11
CA LEU A 35 4.56 5.63 -3.01
C LEU A 35 5.33 6.92 -2.71
N LYS A 36 6.67 6.91 -2.84
CA LYS A 36 7.48 8.14 -2.77
C LYS A 36 7.13 9.13 -3.89
N GLY A 37 6.85 8.65 -5.10
CA GLY A 37 6.36 9.46 -6.21
C GLY A 37 4.95 10.00 -6.01
N SER A 38 4.15 9.32 -5.18
CA SER A 38 2.79 9.71 -4.81
C SER A 38 2.70 10.55 -3.53
N ALA A 39 3.81 11.12 -3.05
CA ALA A 39 3.79 12.04 -1.91
C ALA A 39 2.79 13.19 -2.13
N GLY A 40 2.02 13.52 -1.08
CA GLY A 40 0.97 14.55 -1.16
C GLY A 40 -0.17 14.19 -2.13
N MET A 41 -0.46 12.91 -2.37
CA MET A 41 -1.59 12.53 -3.23
C MET A 41 -2.96 12.79 -2.61
N GLY A 42 -3.02 12.91 -1.28
CA GLY A 42 -4.24 13.11 -0.50
C GLY A 42 -4.84 14.50 -0.68
N GLY A 43 -4.02 15.53 -0.92
CA GLY A 43 -4.46 16.93 -0.95
C GLY A 43 -4.36 17.59 0.43
N THR A 44 -5.00 18.76 0.55
CA THR A 44 -5.00 19.62 1.75
C THR A 44 -6.40 20.08 2.14
N ASP A 45 -7.45 19.55 1.51
CA ASP A 45 -8.82 19.85 1.91
C ASP A 45 -9.22 19.14 3.23
N THR A 46 -10.37 19.51 3.79
CA THR A 46 -10.82 19.01 5.09
C THR A 46 -11.05 17.49 5.11
N GLY A 47 -11.35 16.86 3.98
CA GLY A 47 -11.44 15.41 3.83
C GLY A 47 -10.07 14.74 3.67
N ALA A 48 -9.10 15.43 3.06
CA ALA A 48 -7.74 14.94 2.87
C ALA A 48 -7.01 14.65 4.18
N HIS A 49 -7.12 15.54 5.17
CA HIS A 49 -6.41 15.39 6.45
C HIS A 49 -6.85 14.12 7.21
N SER A 50 -8.15 13.90 7.38
CA SER A 50 -8.66 12.74 8.13
C SER A 50 -8.38 11.41 7.44
N TRP A 51 -8.46 11.39 6.10
CA TRP A 51 -8.11 10.23 5.30
C TRP A 51 -6.61 9.93 5.37
N SER A 52 -5.77 10.94 5.14
CA SER A 52 -4.31 10.79 5.10
C SER A 52 -3.75 10.35 6.44
N LEU A 53 -4.28 10.85 7.57
CA LEU A 53 -3.88 10.40 8.91
C LEU A 53 -4.03 8.88 9.08
N LYS A 54 -5.18 8.33 8.64
CA LYS A 54 -5.48 6.89 8.76
C LYS A 54 -4.67 6.08 7.75
N TYR A 55 -4.56 6.58 6.52
CA TYR A 55 -3.76 5.95 5.47
C TYR A 55 -2.27 5.91 5.84
N ASP A 56 -1.67 7.01 6.27
CA ASP A 56 -0.25 7.08 6.65
C ASP A 56 0.06 6.16 7.84
N ALA A 57 -0.85 6.06 8.82
CA ALA A 57 -0.73 5.11 9.92
C ALA A 57 -0.78 3.64 9.44
N LEU A 58 -1.61 3.33 8.43
CA LEU A 58 -1.63 2.01 7.79
C LEU A 58 -0.31 1.73 7.07
N VAL A 59 0.17 2.67 6.26
CA VAL A 59 1.38 2.49 5.46
C VAL A 59 2.59 2.26 6.38
N GLY A 60 2.75 3.07 7.43
CA GLY A 60 3.96 3.08 8.24
C GLY A 60 5.16 3.66 7.49
N GLY A 61 6.38 3.32 7.91
CA GLY A 61 7.59 3.87 7.32
C GLY A 61 7.90 5.32 7.73
N HIS A 62 7.06 5.95 8.55
CA HIS A 62 7.34 7.22 9.23
C HIS A 62 7.60 6.97 10.72
N ALA A 63 8.74 7.47 11.22
CA ALA A 63 9.06 7.58 12.65
C ALA A 63 8.92 6.29 13.50
N GLY A 64 9.13 5.10 12.93
CA GLY A 64 9.17 3.84 13.69
C GLY A 64 7.79 3.32 14.17
N GLY A 65 6.73 3.63 13.41
CA GLY A 65 5.38 3.09 13.64
C GLY A 65 5.27 1.57 13.37
N ALA A 66 4.07 1.01 13.52
CA ALA A 66 3.79 -0.41 13.29
C ALA A 66 2.84 -0.60 12.09
N GLY A 67 3.25 -0.13 10.90
CA GLY A 67 2.46 -0.19 9.67
C GLY A 67 2.80 -1.39 8.78
N LEU A 68 2.24 -1.36 7.58
CA LEU A 68 2.44 -2.38 6.55
C LEU A 68 3.90 -2.48 6.10
N MET A 69 4.63 -1.37 6.05
CA MET A 69 6.06 -1.36 5.68
C MET A 69 6.93 -2.06 6.72
N GLU A 70 6.65 -1.86 8.00
CA GLU A 70 7.33 -2.57 9.09
C GLU A 70 6.97 -4.05 9.09
N ALA A 71 5.70 -4.40 8.89
CA ALA A 71 5.25 -5.79 8.83
C ALA A 71 5.86 -6.55 7.64
N ALA A 72 5.91 -5.91 6.48
CA ALA A 72 6.55 -6.47 5.29
C ALA A 72 8.06 -6.67 5.51
N THR A 73 8.73 -5.68 6.10
CA THR A 73 10.17 -5.75 6.41
C THR A 73 10.48 -6.87 7.40
N ALA A 74 9.68 -7.01 8.48
CA ALA A 74 9.84 -8.10 9.45
C ALA A 74 9.65 -9.46 8.78
N THR A 75 8.66 -9.59 7.89
CA THR A 75 8.40 -10.83 7.14
C THR A 75 9.55 -11.18 6.18
N ILE A 76 10.06 -10.19 5.44
CA ILE A 76 11.24 -10.34 4.57
C ILE A 76 12.44 -10.82 5.40
N MET A 77 12.70 -10.19 6.55
CA MET A 77 13.81 -10.60 7.42
C MET A 77 13.59 -11.99 8.04
N GLY A 78 12.35 -12.39 8.30
CA GLY A 78 12.02 -13.77 8.68
C GLY A 78 12.38 -14.79 7.59
N ALA A 79 12.16 -14.46 6.31
CA ALA A 79 12.60 -15.30 5.20
C ALA A 79 14.13 -15.40 5.09
N ALA A 80 14.84 -14.29 5.31
CA ALA A 80 16.30 -14.28 5.42
C ALA A 80 16.79 -15.19 6.57
N GLN A 81 16.20 -15.08 7.75
CA GLN A 81 16.55 -15.92 8.90
C GLN A 81 16.31 -17.40 8.64
N CYS A 82 15.20 -17.76 8.00
CA CYS A 82 14.94 -19.15 7.59
C CYS A 82 16.01 -19.64 6.61
N SER A 83 16.35 -18.84 5.59
CA SER A 83 17.40 -19.13 4.61
C SER A 83 18.75 -19.39 5.30
N ASP A 84 19.20 -18.46 6.14
CA ASP A 84 20.52 -18.49 6.76
C ASP A 84 20.64 -19.61 7.80
N LEU A 85 19.58 -19.83 8.59
CA LEU A 85 19.53 -20.90 9.57
C LEU A 85 19.55 -22.28 8.90
N LEU A 86 18.74 -22.48 7.86
CA LEU A 86 18.72 -23.75 7.11
C LEU A 86 20.06 -24.01 6.41
N ALA A 87 20.67 -23.00 5.81
CA ALA A 87 21.98 -23.14 5.18
C ALA A 87 23.06 -23.52 6.20
N THR A 88 23.03 -22.91 7.39
CA THR A 88 23.95 -23.23 8.50
C THR A 88 23.71 -24.64 9.03
N THR A 89 22.44 -25.03 9.24
CA THR A 89 22.06 -26.37 9.70
C THR A 89 22.49 -27.45 8.71
N ALA A 90 22.32 -27.22 7.39
CA ALA A 90 22.78 -28.13 6.36
C ALA A 90 24.31 -28.34 6.42
N VAL A 91 25.08 -27.26 6.54
CA VAL A 91 26.55 -27.35 6.64
C VAL A 91 26.98 -28.07 7.93
N ASN A 92 26.30 -27.82 9.06
CA ASN A 92 26.60 -28.50 10.32
C ASN A 92 26.38 -30.01 10.24
N HIS A 93 25.25 -30.46 9.69
CA HIS A 93 24.98 -31.88 9.48
C HIS A 93 25.95 -32.50 8.47
N GLN A 94 26.24 -31.81 7.35
CA GLN A 94 27.23 -32.26 6.37
C GLN A 94 28.62 -32.46 7.00
N ASN A 95 29.10 -31.49 7.78
CA ASN A 95 30.41 -31.58 8.44
C ASN A 95 30.43 -32.69 9.51
N ALA A 96 29.33 -32.87 10.25
CA ALA A 96 29.20 -33.93 11.25
C ALA A 96 29.26 -35.34 10.61
N ASP A 97 28.59 -35.52 9.47
CA ASP A 97 28.61 -36.76 8.70
C ASP A 97 30.01 -37.07 8.15
N GLN A 98 30.70 -36.05 7.62
CA GLN A 98 32.07 -36.17 7.12
C GLN A 98 33.06 -36.57 8.22
N HIS A 99 32.98 -35.93 9.39
CA HIS A 99 33.85 -36.24 10.53
C HIS A 99 33.57 -37.61 11.17
N SER A 100 32.35 -38.15 11.00
CA SER A 100 31.97 -39.46 11.50
C SER A 100 32.39 -40.61 10.56
N ALA A 101 32.82 -40.31 9.33
CA ALA A 101 33.26 -41.31 8.37
C ALA A 101 34.68 -41.82 8.66
N MET A 102 34.88 -43.15 8.65
CA MET A 102 36.15 -43.79 9.06
C MET A 102 37.39 -43.40 8.21
N ASN A 103 37.21 -42.83 7.02
CA ASN A 103 38.29 -42.40 6.10
C ASN A 103 38.22 -40.89 5.79
N ASN A 104 38.09 -40.08 6.84
CA ASN A 104 38.08 -38.61 6.88
C ASN A 104 38.88 -37.95 5.72
N ALA A 105 38.21 -37.28 4.78
CA ALA A 105 38.86 -36.78 3.55
C ALA A 105 38.40 -35.41 3.02
N GLY A 106 37.54 -34.67 3.73
CA GLY A 106 37.01 -33.38 3.27
C GLY A 106 37.55 -32.19 4.05
N ALA A 107 37.81 -31.07 3.38
CA ALA A 107 37.89 -29.78 4.06
C ALA A 107 36.49 -29.39 4.58
N PRO A 108 36.38 -28.76 5.77
CA PRO A 108 35.08 -28.34 6.30
C PRO A 108 34.33 -27.43 5.32
N ALA A 109 33.03 -27.69 5.14
CA ALA A 109 32.15 -26.78 4.43
C ALA A 109 31.81 -25.58 5.31
N PHE A 110 31.55 -24.43 4.68
CA PHE A 110 31.11 -23.19 5.33
C PHE A 110 29.76 -22.75 4.77
N PRO A 111 28.87 -22.17 5.59
CA PRO A 111 27.62 -21.63 5.10
C PRO A 111 27.87 -20.47 4.13
N PRO A 112 26.94 -20.20 3.20
CA PRO A 112 26.99 -19.03 2.36
C PRO A 112 26.91 -17.74 3.19
N THR A 113 27.27 -16.61 2.59
CA THR A 113 27.08 -15.30 3.21
C THR A 113 25.61 -15.06 3.54
N ALA A 114 25.36 -14.61 4.77
CA ALA A 114 24.03 -14.28 5.26
C ALA A 114 23.32 -13.25 4.37
N LYS A 115 21.99 -13.32 4.31
CA LYS A 115 21.19 -12.35 3.56
C LYS A 115 21.36 -10.94 4.14
N PRO A 116 21.42 -9.90 3.29
CA PRO A 116 21.61 -8.54 3.78
C PRO A 116 20.39 -8.06 4.57
N MET A 117 20.60 -7.15 5.51
CA MET A 117 19.51 -6.51 6.23
C MET A 117 18.64 -5.69 5.27
N PHE A 118 17.33 -5.91 5.32
CA PHE A 118 16.34 -5.09 4.65
C PHE A 118 15.83 -4.03 5.62
N LEU A 119 16.00 -2.75 5.26
CA LEU A 119 15.56 -1.63 6.07
C LEU A 119 14.13 -1.25 5.72
N VAL A 120 13.35 -0.84 6.72
CA VAL A 120 12.00 -0.33 6.53
C VAL A 120 12.05 0.88 5.59
N PRO A 121 11.35 0.85 4.44
CA PRO A 121 11.33 1.99 3.54
C PRO A 121 10.64 3.19 4.19
N ALA A 122 11.27 4.36 4.12
CA ALA A 122 10.63 5.61 4.52
C ALA A 122 9.65 6.07 3.44
N ILE A 123 8.35 6.16 3.77
CA ILE A 123 7.29 6.53 2.84
C ILE A 123 6.74 7.91 3.20
N PRO A 124 6.87 8.95 2.34
CA PRO A 124 6.30 10.28 2.56
C PRO A 124 4.80 10.26 2.91
N SER A 125 4.34 11.26 3.66
CA SER A 125 2.92 11.43 3.96
C SER A 125 2.10 11.59 2.68
N ALA A 126 0.90 11.01 2.70
CA ALA A 126 -0.10 11.24 1.67
C ALA A 126 -0.73 12.64 1.79
N GLU A 127 -0.70 13.27 2.97
CA GLU A 127 -1.20 14.63 3.15
C GLU A 127 -0.29 15.64 2.46
N GLY A 128 -0.89 16.68 1.89
CA GLY A 128 -0.19 17.71 1.14
C GLY A 128 -0.46 17.60 -0.35
N GLY A 129 0.30 18.37 -1.14
CA GLY A 129 0.02 18.54 -2.56
C GLY A 129 -1.31 19.26 -2.80
N HIS A 130 -1.57 19.63 -4.05
CA HIS A 130 -2.90 20.05 -4.47
C HIS A 130 -3.04 19.82 -5.98
N GLY A 131 -4.16 19.20 -6.36
CA GLY A 131 -4.63 19.20 -7.73
C GLY A 131 -5.00 20.60 -8.19
N ASP A 132 -5.22 20.74 -9.50
CA ASP A 132 -5.66 22.01 -10.07
C ASP A 132 -7.05 22.38 -9.53
N VAL A 133 -7.15 23.58 -8.97
CA VAL A 133 -8.44 24.16 -8.60
C VAL A 133 -9.01 24.83 -9.86
N PRO A 134 -10.25 24.53 -10.26
CA PRO A 134 -10.82 25.15 -11.44
C PRO A 134 -10.81 26.67 -11.36
N GLY A 135 -10.44 27.32 -12.47
CA GLY A 135 -10.31 28.78 -12.52
C GLY A 135 -11.57 29.52 -12.07
N TRP A 136 -12.77 28.97 -12.26
CA TRP A 136 -14.04 29.57 -11.82
C TRP A 136 -14.35 29.41 -10.32
N TRP A 137 -13.62 28.56 -9.59
CA TRP A 137 -13.89 28.27 -8.18
C TRP A 137 -13.93 29.53 -7.30
N HIS A 138 -13.05 30.49 -7.56
CA HIS A 138 -13.02 31.78 -6.85
C HIS A 138 -14.33 32.57 -6.93
N THR A 139 -15.13 32.35 -7.98
CA THR A 139 -16.43 33.03 -8.17
C THR A 139 -17.51 32.48 -7.25
N ILE A 140 -17.46 31.18 -6.91
CA ILE A 140 -18.46 30.52 -6.07
C ILE A 140 -17.99 30.29 -4.63
N GLN A 141 -16.69 30.41 -4.35
CA GLN A 141 -16.08 30.09 -3.06
C GLN A 141 -16.70 30.83 -1.86
N ALA A 142 -17.18 32.07 -2.05
CA ALA A 142 -17.85 32.82 -0.98
C ALA A 142 -19.21 32.22 -0.57
N TYR A 143 -19.79 31.35 -1.39
CA TYR A 143 -21.13 30.79 -1.24
C TYR A 143 -21.14 29.31 -0.82
N VAL A 144 -19.99 28.63 -0.82
CA VAL A 144 -19.86 27.20 -0.46
C VAL A 144 -19.73 26.95 1.05
N GLN A 145 -20.14 27.91 1.87
CA GLN A 145 -20.24 27.75 3.33
C GLN A 145 -18.90 27.38 4.01
N GLY A 146 -17.78 27.80 3.43
CA GLY A 146 -16.43 27.52 3.94
C GLY A 146 -15.87 26.15 3.55
N GLU A 147 -16.61 25.36 2.75
CA GLU A 147 -16.09 24.11 2.20
C GLU A 147 -14.98 24.36 1.18
N LEU A 148 -14.02 23.42 1.10
CA LEU A 148 -12.87 23.50 0.21
C LEU A 148 -13.07 22.59 -0.99
N TRP A 149 -12.52 22.99 -2.14
CA TRP A 149 -12.46 22.14 -3.32
C TRP A 149 -11.69 20.85 -2.99
N PRO A 150 -12.26 19.65 -3.24
CA PRO A 150 -11.54 18.39 -3.09
C PRO A 150 -10.30 18.38 -3.99
N ASN A 151 -9.10 18.40 -3.42
CA ASN A 151 -7.88 18.74 -4.17
C ASN A 151 -6.82 17.62 -4.16
N GLY A 152 -7.19 16.38 -3.87
CA GLY A 152 -6.30 15.24 -4.03
C GLY A 152 -5.93 14.95 -5.50
N HIS A 153 -4.78 14.29 -5.70
CA HIS A 153 -4.28 13.87 -7.01
C HIS A 153 -4.78 12.48 -7.38
N GLN A 154 -5.87 12.41 -8.14
CA GLN A 154 -6.56 11.15 -8.46
C GLN A 154 -5.73 10.20 -9.32
N ASP A 155 -4.87 10.73 -10.18
CA ASP A 155 -3.90 9.97 -10.96
C ASP A 155 -2.84 9.30 -10.06
N LYS A 156 -2.28 10.06 -9.10
CA LYS A 156 -1.33 9.52 -8.12
C LYS A 156 -1.96 8.50 -7.18
N LEU A 157 -3.20 8.73 -6.76
CA LEU A 157 -3.98 7.79 -5.94
C LEU A 157 -4.21 6.47 -6.69
N ARG A 158 -4.61 6.52 -7.96
CA ARG A 158 -4.76 5.30 -8.78
C ARG A 158 -3.42 4.59 -9.03
N ALA A 159 -2.35 5.35 -9.29
CA ALA A 159 -1.01 4.77 -9.42
C ALA A 159 -0.53 4.08 -8.12
N ALA A 160 -0.83 4.67 -6.96
CA ALA A 160 -0.57 4.05 -5.66
C ALA A 160 -1.42 2.79 -5.47
N ALA A 161 -2.71 2.83 -5.82
CA ALA A 161 -3.60 1.68 -5.76
C ALA A 161 -3.07 0.49 -6.58
N ASP A 162 -2.70 0.75 -7.84
CA ASP A 162 -2.14 -0.28 -8.73
C ASP A 162 -0.86 -0.89 -8.16
N ALA A 163 0.02 -0.06 -7.60
CA ALA A 163 1.27 -0.52 -6.99
C ALA A 163 1.04 -1.38 -5.74
N TRP A 164 0.09 -1.00 -4.88
CA TRP A 164 -0.31 -1.80 -3.72
C TRP A 164 -0.83 -3.18 -4.14
N HIS A 165 -1.77 -3.23 -5.09
CA HIS A 165 -2.32 -4.48 -5.59
C HIS A 165 -1.27 -5.33 -6.32
N ALA A 166 -0.33 -4.71 -7.05
CA ALA A 166 0.78 -5.43 -7.67
C ALA A 166 1.68 -6.08 -6.61
N ALA A 167 2.11 -5.33 -5.61
CA ALA A 167 2.94 -5.85 -4.53
C ALA A 167 2.21 -6.94 -3.72
N ALA A 168 0.89 -6.82 -3.50
CA ALA A 168 0.09 -7.88 -2.88
C ALA A 168 0.15 -9.20 -3.67
N ARG A 169 -0.01 -9.15 -5.00
CA ARG A 169 0.12 -10.34 -5.86
C ARG A 169 1.53 -10.94 -5.83
N GLU A 170 2.56 -10.10 -5.80
CA GLU A 170 3.96 -10.52 -5.74
C GLU A 170 4.29 -11.18 -4.39
N LEU A 171 3.79 -10.65 -3.27
CA LEU A 171 3.95 -11.27 -1.96
C LEU A 171 3.24 -12.62 -1.85
N ARG A 172 2.04 -12.77 -2.44
CA ARG A 172 1.37 -14.08 -2.52
C ARG A 172 2.16 -15.07 -3.38
N SER A 173 2.70 -14.60 -4.50
CA SER A 173 3.58 -15.42 -5.35
C SER A 173 4.85 -15.85 -4.61
N ALA A 174 5.44 -14.97 -3.78
CA ALA A 174 6.55 -15.32 -2.91
C ALA A 174 6.15 -16.34 -1.84
N ALA A 175 4.94 -16.25 -1.29
CA ALA A 175 4.42 -17.25 -0.36
C ALA A 175 4.24 -18.63 -1.03
N ASP A 176 3.82 -18.68 -2.29
CA ASP A 176 3.63 -19.93 -3.04
C ASP A 176 4.95 -20.63 -3.39
N ILE A 177 6.06 -19.89 -3.46
CA ILE A 177 7.42 -20.49 -3.53
C ILE A 177 7.68 -21.34 -2.29
N ALA A 178 7.22 -20.92 -1.11
CA ALA A 178 7.31 -21.63 0.16
C ALA A 178 6.10 -22.55 0.43
N ASN A 179 5.64 -23.30 -0.57
CA ASN A 179 4.47 -24.16 -0.45
C ASN A 179 4.59 -25.29 0.61
N ASP A 180 3.48 -25.97 0.88
CA ASP A 180 3.42 -27.06 1.87
C ASP A 180 4.45 -28.17 1.59
N GLY A 181 4.70 -28.52 0.32
CA GLY A 181 5.70 -29.54 -0.02
C GLY A 181 7.12 -29.16 0.42
N VAL A 182 7.49 -27.90 0.28
CA VAL A 182 8.77 -27.37 0.78
C VAL A 182 8.84 -27.48 2.31
N ILE A 183 7.78 -27.08 3.01
CA ILE A 183 7.75 -27.11 4.49
C ILE A 183 7.78 -28.55 5.01
N GLU A 184 7.02 -29.46 4.40
CA GLU A 184 6.98 -30.87 4.78
C GLU A 184 8.32 -31.57 4.53
N SER A 185 9.08 -31.16 3.51
CA SER A 185 10.43 -31.70 3.28
C SER A 185 11.41 -31.44 4.43
N ILE A 186 11.17 -30.38 5.21
CA ILE A 186 11.87 -30.13 6.48
C ILE A 186 11.24 -30.91 7.63
N ARG A 187 9.91 -30.95 7.73
CA ARG A 187 9.21 -31.63 8.83
C ARG A 187 9.58 -33.11 8.96
N VAL A 188 9.86 -33.78 7.84
CA VAL A 188 10.20 -35.21 7.82
C VAL A 188 11.65 -35.53 8.21
N GLN A 189 12.51 -34.53 8.38
CA GLN A 189 13.89 -34.71 8.82
C GLN A 189 13.92 -35.14 10.30
N LYS A 190 14.74 -36.15 10.65
CA LYS A 190 14.74 -36.75 12.00
C LYS A 190 15.73 -36.06 12.93
N SER A 191 15.37 -34.86 13.37
CA SER A 191 16.13 -34.11 14.38
C SER A 191 15.20 -33.19 15.17
N PRO A 192 15.45 -32.96 16.48
CA PRO A 192 14.54 -32.19 17.34
C PRO A 192 14.33 -30.72 16.91
N GLU A 193 15.22 -30.14 16.11
CA GLU A 193 15.12 -28.75 15.63
C GLU A 193 14.10 -28.57 14.49
N PHE A 194 13.92 -29.57 13.64
CA PHE A 194 13.16 -29.40 12.39
C PHE A 194 11.66 -29.12 12.55
N PRO A 195 10.96 -29.63 13.59
CA PRO A 195 9.58 -29.19 13.86
C PRO A 195 9.45 -27.68 14.11
N VAL A 196 10.42 -27.08 14.83
CA VAL A 196 10.44 -25.64 15.10
C VAL A 196 10.80 -24.87 13.83
N VAL A 197 11.78 -25.34 13.06
CA VAL A 197 12.15 -24.72 11.77
C VAL A 197 10.98 -24.73 10.78
N ALA A 198 10.28 -25.86 10.64
CA ALA A 198 9.09 -25.96 9.80
C ALA A 198 7.96 -25.01 10.25
N THR A 199 7.82 -24.80 11.55
CA THR A 199 6.86 -23.83 12.11
C THR A 199 7.24 -22.40 11.73
N ASN A 200 8.49 -22.01 11.88
CA ASN A 200 8.96 -20.67 11.50
C ASN A 200 8.79 -20.41 10.00
N CYS A 201 9.15 -21.40 9.17
CA CYS A 201 8.90 -21.41 7.74
C CYS A 201 7.41 -21.17 7.41
N THR A 202 6.51 -21.91 8.06
CA THR A 202 5.05 -21.73 7.91
C THR A 202 4.61 -20.31 8.28
N MET A 203 5.13 -19.79 9.39
CA MET A 203 4.78 -18.44 9.85
C MET A 203 5.23 -17.34 8.89
N VAL A 204 6.40 -17.48 8.26
CA VAL A 204 6.87 -16.53 7.23
C VAL A 204 5.92 -16.54 6.04
N ARG A 205 5.57 -17.72 5.52
CA ARG A 205 4.63 -17.86 4.40
C ARG A 205 3.28 -17.23 4.71
N ASP A 206 2.72 -17.53 5.88
CA ASP A 206 1.40 -17.03 6.26
C ASP A 206 1.43 -15.52 6.55
N SER A 207 2.55 -15.00 7.05
CA SER A 207 2.77 -13.56 7.20
C SER A 207 2.84 -12.84 5.85
N LEU A 208 3.48 -13.43 4.83
CA LEU A 208 3.47 -12.87 3.46
C LEU A 208 2.03 -12.71 2.93
N LYS A 209 1.18 -13.71 3.16
CA LYS A 209 -0.24 -13.66 2.77
C LYS A 209 -1.00 -12.59 3.54
N SER A 210 -0.81 -12.51 4.86
CA SER A 210 -1.46 -11.48 5.68
C SER A 210 -1.02 -10.06 5.32
N VAL A 211 0.26 -9.86 4.99
CA VAL A 211 0.77 -8.56 4.54
C VAL A 211 0.19 -8.23 3.16
N ALA A 212 0.09 -9.21 2.26
CA ALA A 212 -0.55 -9.03 0.95
C ALA A 212 -2.03 -8.59 1.07
N ASP A 213 -2.79 -9.16 2.00
CA ASP A 213 -4.17 -8.74 2.26
C ASP A 213 -4.22 -7.28 2.78
N GLY A 214 -3.26 -6.89 3.61
CA GLY A 214 -3.10 -5.51 4.04
C GLY A 214 -2.74 -4.56 2.91
N PHE A 215 -1.89 -4.99 1.98
CA PHE A 215 -1.54 -4.24 0.78
C PHE A 215 -2.77 -4.03 -0.11
N ASP A 216 -3.60 -5.05 -0.31
CA ASP A 216 -4.86 -4.89 -1.05
C ASP A 216 -5.81 -3.89 -0.38
N ALA A 217 -5.92 -3.91 0.94
CA ALA A 217 -6.73 -2.94 1.67
C ALA A 217 -6.22 -1.50 1.50
N ALA A 218 -4.89 -1.29 1.48
CA ALA A 218 -4.28 0.01 1.19
C ALA A 218 -4.57 0.45 -0.25
N GLY A 219 -4.52 -0.49 -1.20
CA GLY A 219 -4.85 -0.24 -2.60
C GLY A 219 -6.30 0.20 -2.79
N SER A 220 -7.25 -0.53 -2.19
CA SER A 220 -8.67 -0.17 -2.19
C SER A 220 -8.92 1.20 -1.57
N ALA A 221 -8.25 1.53 -0.45
CA ALA A 221 -8.39 2.84 0.18
C ALA A 221 -7.97 3.99 -0.76
N CYS A 222 -6.91 3.78 -1.56
CA CYS A 222 -6.47 4.76 -2.57
C CYS A 222 -7.46 4.88 -3.72
N SER A 223 -7.95 3.76 -4.29
CA SER A 223 -8.90 3.79 -5.40
C SER A 223 -10.24 4.38 -5.00
N ASP A 224 -10.75 4.02 -3.82
CA ASP A 224 -12.03 4.50 -3.30
C ASP A 224 -11.96 6.01 -3.02
N TYR A 225 -10.82 6.50 -2.51
CA TYR A 225 -10.63 7.93 -2.32
C TYR A 225 -10.54 8.68 -3.65
N ALA A 226 -9.82 8.15 -4.64
CA ALA A 226 -9.78 8.73 -6.00
C ALA A 226 -11.18 8.83 -6.62
N HIS A 227 -12.00 7.80 -6.45
CA HIS A 227 -13.39 7.77 -6.90
C HIS A 227 -14.28 8.77 -6.16
N ALA A 228 -14.11 8.93 -4.85
CA ALA A 228 -14.83 9.95 -4.09
C ALA A 228 -14.52 11.36 -4.62
N ILE A 229 -13.27 11.64 -4.99
CA ILE A 229 -12.88 12.91 -5.63
C ILE A 229 -13.54 13.05 -7.01
N ASP A 230 -13.56 11.99 -7.84
CA ASP A 230 -14.17 12.03 -9.19
C ASP A 230 -15.64 12.39 -9.11
N ASP A 231 -16.36 11.71 -8.21
CA ASP A 231 -17.79 11.88 -8.02
C ASP A 231 -18.11 13.30 -7.54
N ALA A 232 -17.33 13.81 -6.59
CA ALA A 232 -17.45 15.19 -6.11
C ALA A 232 -17.20 16.19 -7.24
N HIS A 233 -16.12 16.04 -8.01
CA HIS A 233 -15.80 16.92 -9.14
C HIS A 233 -16.90 16.90 -10.19
N SER A 234 -17.38 15.71 -10.57
CA SER A 234 -18.47 15.53 -11.53
C SER A 234 -19.76 16.23 -11.09
N LYS A 235 -20.19 16.01 -9.85
CA LYS A 235 -21.39 16.65 -9.27
C LYS A 235 -21.26 18.16 -9.18
N ILE A 236 -20.10 18.68 -8.77
CA ILE A 236 -19.88 20.13 -8.69
C ILE A 236 -19.88 20.75 -10.09
N LEU A 237 -19.21 20.12 -11.07
CA LEU A 237 -19.21 20.58 -12.46
C LEU A 237 -20.63 20.59 -13.06
N HIS A 238 -21.45 19.60 -12.70
CA HIS A 238 -22.86 19.56 -13.10
C HIS A 238 -23.65 20.76 -12.53
N GLU A 239 -23.53 21.04 -11.24
CA GLU A 239 -24.15 22.20 -10.60
C GLU A 239 -23.73 23.53 -11.23
N MET A 240 -22.44 23.66 -11.58
CA MET A 240 -21.93 24.84 -12.27
C MET A 240 -22.46 24.94 -13.71
N ALA A 241 -22.67 23.80 -14.40
CA ALA A 241 -23.29 23.78 -15.72
C ALA A 241 -24.76 24.20 -15.69
N GLU A 242 -25.53 23.74 -14.69
CA GLU A 242 -26.92 24.17 -14.49
C GLU A 242 -27.02 25.66 -14.18
N LEU A 243 -26.13 26.18 -13.33
CA LEU A 243 -26.04 27.62 -13.06
C LEU A 243 -25.78 28.42 -14.34
N GLY A 244 -24.85 27.98 -15.19
CA GLY A 244 -24.58 28.63 -16.48
C GLY A 244 -25.77 28.58 -17.45
N ALA A 245 -26.44 27.43 -17.54
CA ALA A 245 -27.60 27.24 -18.42
C ALA A 245 -28.80 28.11 -18.01
N THR A 246 -29.07 28.24 -16.71
CA THR A 246 -30.18 29.08 -16.20
C THR A 246 -29.94 30.57 -16.43
N VAL A 247 -28.69 31.05 -16.42
CA VAL A 247 -28.34 32.43 -16.78
C VAL A 247 -28.61 32.68 -18.27
N ALA A 248 -28.19 31.78 -19.15
CA ALA A 248 -28.38 31.91 -20.60
C ALA A 248 -29.86 32.01 -21.04
N VAL A 249 -30.80 31.40 -20.31
CA VAL A 249 -32.24 31.44 -20.63
C VAL A 249 -32.92 32.73 -20.16
N THR A 250 -32.39 33.41 -19.14
CA THR A 250 -33.03 34.63 -18.58
C THR A 250 -32.53 35.93 -19.20
N GLU A 251 -31.39 35.94 -19.88
CA GLU A 251 -30.83 37.11 -20.57
C GLU A 251 -30.99 37.02 -22.10
N VAL A 252 -32.22 37.24 -22.61
CA VAL A 252 -32.45 37.44 -24.07
C VAL A 252 -31.93 38.81 -24.56
N VAL A 253 -31.34 39.65 -23.69
CA VAL A 253 -30.59 40.85 -24.11
C VAL A 253 -29.31 41.03 -23.26
N ALA A 254 -28.32 40.17 -23.41
CA ALA A 254 -26.89 40.50 -23.29
C ALA A 254 -25.98 39.34 -23.71
N ALA A 255 -25.50 39.41 -24.96
CA ALA A 255 -24.32 38.81 -25.56
C ALA A 255 -23.47 37.75 -24.80
N VAL A 256 -23.41 36.56 -25.43
CA VAL A 256 -22.27 35.60 -25.51
C VAL A 256 -21.96 34.79 -24.25
N LEU A 257 -22.53 33.57 -24.20
CA LEU A 257 -22.07 32.47 -23.35
C LEU A 257 -21.89 31.19 -24.19
N ILE A 258 -20.73 31.05 -24.86
CA ILE A 258 -20.20 29.79 -25.42
C ILE A 258 -18.64 29.89 -25.46
N PRO A 259 -17.81 28.85 -25.20
CA PRO A 259 -18.08 27.45 -24.85
C PRO A 259 -17.48 26.97 -23.50
N PHE A 260 -18.04 25.87 -23.00
CA PHE A 260 -18.01 25.37 -21.63
C PHE A 260 -16.74 24.63 -21.15
N THR A 261 -15.61 24.69 -21.84
CA THR A 261 -14.40 23.92 -21.41
C THR A 261 -13.04 24.59 -21.64
N ALA A 262 -12.96 25.75 -22.32
CA ALA A 262 -11.68 26.42 -22.61
C ALA A 262 -11.66 27.95 -22.39
N ALA A 263 -12.80 28.57 -22.08
CA ALA A 263 -12.94 30.04 -22.08
C ALA A 263 -13.21 30.67 -20.69
N PHE A 264 -12.69 30.10 -19.60
CA PHE A 264 -12.82 30.69 -18.26
C PHE A 264 -11.66 31.61 -17.85
N SER A 265 -10.69 31.88 -18.73
CA SER A 265 -9.51 32.66 -18.37
C SER A 265 -9.71 34.18 -18.38
N GLU A 266 -10.71 34.74 -19.06
CA GLU A 266 -10.83 36.20 -19.18
C GLU A 266 -12.28 36.69 -19.11
N GLY A 267 -12.58 37.39 -18.01
CA GLY A 267 -13.56 38.47 -17.90
C GLY A 267 -14.96 38.22 -18.43
N VAL A 268 -15.90 37.84 -17.55
CA VAL A 268 -17.34 37.93 -17.83
C VAL A 268 -18.03 38.89 -16.86
N SER A 269 -18.80 39.80 -17.46
CA SER A 269 -19.57 40.87 -16.83
C SER A 269 -20.67 40.34 -15.92
N LYS A 270 -20.90 41.08 -14.83
CA LYS A 270 -21.78 40.79 -13.69
C LYS A 270 -23.26 40.98 -14.04
N VAL A 271 -24.03 39.90 -14.21
CA VAL A 271 -25.46 39.84 -13.77
C VAL A 271 -25.87 38.39 -13.48
N VAL A 272 -25.21 37.71 -12.53
CA VAL A 272 -25.82 36.53 -11.90
C VAL A 272 -26.49 36.99 -10.61
N ASP A 273 -27.78 36.72 -10.46
CA ASP A 273 -28.51 37.00 -9.22
C ASP A 273 -27.82 36.28 -8.05
N VAL A 274 -27.44 37.04 -7.02
CA VAL A 274 -26.78 36.55 -5.79
C VAL A 274 -27.57 35.38 -5.18
N ALA A 275 -28.89 35.37 -5.34
CA ALA A 275 -29.73 34.26 -4.90
C ALA A 275 -29.36 32.93 -5.58
N ARG A 276 -29.07 32.93 -6.90
CA ARG A 276 -28.69 31.72 -7.65
C ARG A 276 -27.29 31.24 -7.28
N LEU A 277 -26.34 32.16 -7.08
CA LEU A 277 -25.00 31.83 -6.59
C LEU A 277 -25.06 31.23 -5.18
N THR A 278 -25.86 31.82 -4.30
CA THR A 278 -26.06 31.32 -2.94
C THR A 278 -26.69 29.93 -2.93
N ALA A 279 -27.73 29.72 -3.73
CA ALA A 279 -28.40 28.41 -3.83
C ALA A 279 -27.46 27.33 -4.40
N THR A 280 -26.71 27.65 -5.46
CA THR A 280 -25.74 26.72 -6.06
C THR A 280 -24.57 26.43 -5.12
N GLY A 281 -24.03 27.46 -4.47
CA GLY A 281 -22.99 27.31 -3.44
C GLY A 281 -23.44 26.41 -2.29
N ALA A 282 -24.69 26.52 -1.85
CA ALA A 282 -25.23 25.63 -0.82
C ALA A 282 -25.35 24.16 -1.26
N ARG A 283 -25.68 23.90 -2.54
CA ARG A 283 -25.70 22.54 -3.09
C ARG A 283 -24.29 21.97 -3.22
N ILE A 284 -23.33 22.76 -3.72
CA ILE A 284 -21.91 22.41 -3.76
C ILE A 284 -21.37 22.09 -2.36
N ALA A 285 -21.71 22.89 -1.35
CA ALA A 285 -21.31 22.63 0.02
C ALA A 285 -21.82 21.26 0.53
N THR A 286 -23.05 20.89 0.15
CA THR A 286 -23.60 19.56 0.47
C THR A 286 -22.84 18.44 -0.24
N ILE A 287 -22.51 18.60 -1.53
CA ILE A 287 -21.68 17.63 -2.28
C ILE A 287 -20.32 17.44 -1.59
N ILE A 288 -19.67 18.51 -1.13
CA ILE A 288 -18.36 18.41 -0.46
C ILE A 288 -18.49 17.70 0.90
N ARG A 289 -19.59 17.91 1.62
CA ARG A 289 -19.86 17.16 2.86
C ARG A 289 -20.08 15.67 2.60
N GLU A 290 -20.79 15.31 1.52
CA GLU A 290 -20.93 13.91 1.10
C GLU A 290 -19.57 13.30 0.74
N PHE A 291 -18.75 14.04 0.00
CA PHE A 291 -17.37 13.65 -0.30
C PHE A 291 -16.56 13.35 0.96
N ARG A 292 -16.64 14.21 1.99
CA ARG A 292 -15.91 13.99 3.25
C ARG A 292 -16.31 12.69 3.95
N VAL A 293 -17.59 12.32 3.89
CA VAL A 293 -18.09 11.04 4.43
C VAL A 293 -17.53 9.87 3.61
N ALA A 294 -17.55 9.97 2.28
CA ALA A 294 -16.99 8.94 1.40
C ALA A 294 -15.47 8.79 1.56
N ALA A 295 -14.75 9.91 1.70
CA ALA A 295 -13.34 9.96 2.01
C ALA A 295 -13.04 9.24 3.32
N GLU A 296 -13.76 9.58 4.40
CA GLU A 296 -13.59 8.89 5.66
C GLU A 296 -13.89 7.38 5.55
N ALA A 297 -14.94 6.99 4.83
CA ALA A 297 -15.32 5.60 4.63
C ALA A 297 -14.24 4.78 3.89
N SER A 298 -13.58 5.37 2.89
CA SER A 298 -12.51 4.71 2.12
C SER A 298 -11.31 4.28 2.99
N SER A 299 -11.13 4.92 4.15
CA SER A 299 -10.08 4.55 5.11
C SER A 299 -10.51 3.50 6.14
N LEU A 300 -11.76 3.04 6.18
CA LEU A 300 -12.23 2.07 7.19
C LEU A 300 -11.57 0.67 7.12
N PRO A 301 -11.31 0.08 5.93
CA PRO A 301 -10.65 -1.22 5.83
C PRO A 301 -9.24 -1.25 6.46
N THR A 302 -8.62 -0.07 6.60
CA THR A 302 -7.23 0.08 7.07
C THR A 302 -7.03 -0.37 8.53
N VAL A 303 -8.02 -0.19 9.41
CA VAL A 303 -7.90 -0.53 10.84
C VAL A 303 -7.78 -2.04 11.05
N SER A 304 -8.60 -2.82 10.34
CA SER A 304 -8.59 -4.28 10.41
C SER A 304 -7.33 -4.87 9.79
N ALA A 305 -6.87 -4.31 8.66
CA ALA A 305 -5.65 -4.71 7.97
C ALA A 305 -4.41 -4.53 8.87
N LEU A 306 -4.28 -3.37 9.51
CA LEU A 306 -3.18 -3.08 10.43
C LEU A 306 -3.15 -4.08 11.60
N GLY A 307 -4.31 -4.35 12.22
CA GLY A 307 -4.42 -5.27 13.34
C GLY A 307 -3.99 -6.70 13.00
N ASN A 308 -4.30 -7.17 11.79
CA ASN A 308 -3.89 -8.50 11.32
C ASN A 308 -2.37 -8.55 11.04
N ALA A 309 -1.83 -7.56 10.32
CA ALA A 309 -0.41 -7.50 9.98
C ALA A 309 0.49 -7.43 11.23
N VAL A 310 0.11 -6.61 12.23
CA VAL A 310 0.85 -6.47 13.50
C VAL A 310 0.81 -7.77 14.32
N ARG A 311 -0.32 -8.51 14.30
CA ARG A 311 -0.44 -9.77 15.03
C ARG A 311 0.51 -10.83 14.47
N CYS A 312 0.62 -10.95 13.15
CA CYS A 312 1.53 -11.90 12.51
C CYS A 312 3.01 -11.61 12.83
N CYS A 313 3.38 -10.33 12.95
CA CYS A 313 4.78 -9.96 13.24
C CYS A 313 5.15 -10.12 14.73
N ARG A 314 4.18 -10.01 15.65
CA ARG A 314 4.43 -10.25 17.08
C ARG A 314 4.63 -11.72 17.42
N THR A 315 3.95 -12.62 16.71
CA THR A 315 4.11 -14.06 16.95
C THR A 315 5.45 -14.59 16.49
N SER A 316 6.15 -13.94 15.55
CA SER A 316 7.46 -14.39 15.05
C SER A 316 8.65 -14.08 15.97
N HIS A 317 8.45 -13.30 17.02
CA HIS A 317 9.49 -12.89 17.98
C HIS A 317 9.32 -13.53 19.38
N SER A 318 8.40 -14.48 19.53
CA SER A 318 8.13 -15.24 20.77
C SER A 318 8.68 -16.65 20.64
#